data_AF-D2Q354-F1
#
_entry.id   AF-D2Q354-F1
#
_cell.length_a   1.000
_cell.length_b   1.000
_cell.length_c   1.000
_cell.angle_alpha   90.00
_cell.angle_beta   90.00
_cell.angle_gamma   90.00
#
_symmetry.space_group_name_H-M   'P 1'
#
loop_
_entity.id
_entity.type
_entity.pdbx_description
1 polymer ?
#
loop_
_entity_poly.entity_id
_entity_poly.type
_entity_poly.pdbx_seq_one_letter_code
_entity_poly.pdbx_strand_id
1 'polypeptide(L)'
;MNVVAAKVPVSTVWTSPDAPRDIDAPAVAAAPDVAAWVQSMDTESRLGLHGRTLTQLLYGEPVIVRSERNGWSEILAPWQPSSGDVLGYPGWVPSAHLGELPSSATAPVAVTVPLATLTAEPGAGAGSLAELSFATVLSSVEHTDGYTRVALPDGSSGWLADDVLRSVETPVGSEDRIQLGSLFLGLEYLWGGTSAYGLDCSGLIHAVSRVLGQRIPRDAHDQADALESVPVDEVQPGDLYFFARPGQEVHHVGFVSPEGMLHASETGKLLENEPLLPERRETLVSAARL
;
A
#
# COMPACT_ATOMS: atom_id res chain seq x y z
N MET A 1 -25.08 -3.43 -0.75
CA MET A 1 -23.62 -3.31 -0.76
C MET A 1 -23.06 -4.72 -0.75
N ASN A 2 -22.29 -5.08 -1.76
CA ASN A 2 -21.65 -6.39 -1.84
C ASN A 2 -20.20 -6.27 -1.38
N VAL A 3 -19.69 -7.25 -0.63
CA VAL A 3 -18.29 -7.30 -0.25
C VAL A 3 -17.59 -8.28 -1.19
N VAL A 4 -16.55 -7.79 -1.85
CA VAL A 4 -15.74 -8.51 -2.83
C VAL A 4 -14.27 -8.28 -2.50
N ALA A 5 -13.35 -8.87 -3.26
CA ALA A 5 -11.92 -8.60 -3.09
C ALA A 5 -11.26 -8.16 -4.41
N ALA A 6 -10.15 -7.44 -4.31
CA ALA A 6 -9.28 -7.23 -5.46
C ALA A 6 -8.69 -8.58 -5.90
N LYS A 7 -8.85 -8.95 -7.17
CA LYS A 7 -8.35 -10.21 -7.74
C LYS A 7 -7.16 -10.06 -8.68
N VAL A 8 -6.64 -8.84 -8.80
CA VAL A 8 -5.44 -8.51 -9.56
C VAL A 8 -4.34 -8.09 -8.59
N PRO A 9 -3.05 -8.31 -8.91
CA PRO A 9 -1.94 -8.03 -7.99
C PRO A 9 -2.00 -6.66 -7.33
N VAL A 10 -2.26 -5.63 -8.16
CA VAL A 10 -2.44 -4.24 -7.75
C VAL A 10 -3.54 -3.63 -8.62
N SER A 11 -4.53 -3.01 -7.99
CA SER A 11 -5.55 -2.21 -8.68
C SER A 11 -5.45 -0.76 -8.23
N THR A 12 -5.10 0.14 -9.14
CA THR A 12 -5.14 1.59 -8.87
C THR A 12 -6.59 2.06 -8.67
N VAL A 13 -6.82 2.84 -7.61
CA VAL A 13 -8.10 3.47 -7.29
C VAL A 13 -8.09 4.90 -7.83
N TRP A 14 -9.11 5.21 -8.63
CA TRP A 14 -9.23 6.44 -9.39
C TRP A 14 -10.29 7.37 -8.81
N THR A 15 -10.14 8.68 -9.04
CA THR A 15 -11.14 9.68 -8.64
C THR A 15 -12.46 9.54 -9.40
N SER A 16 -12.40 9.06 -10.65
CA SER A 16 -13.57 8.75 -11.47
C SER A 16 -13.22 7.76 -12.59
N PRO A 17 -14.21 7.12 -13.24
CA PRO A 17 -13.98 6.27 -14.41
C PRO A 17 -13.32 6.97 -15.60
N ASP A 18 -13.42 8.30 -15.68
CA ASP A 18 -12.86 9.12 -16.76
C ASP A 18 -11.49 9.74 -16.40
N ALA A 19 -10.97 9.45 -15.20
CA ALA A 19 -9.68 9.95 -14.73
C ALA A 19 -8.46 9.33 -15.45
N PRO A 20 -8.43 8.02 -15.79
CA PRO A 20 -7.31 7.43 -16.52
C PRO A 20 -7.09 8.11 -17.88
N ARG A 21 -5.81 8.27 -18.25
CA ARG A 21 -5.37 8.76 -19.56
C ARG A 21 -4.96 7.59 -20.44
N ASP A 22 -4.64 7.86 -21.70
CA ASP A 22 -4.17 6.83 -22.65
C ASP A 22 -2.90 6.10 -22.14
N ILE A 23 -1.96 6.81 -21.50
CA ILE A 23 -0.76 6.22 -20.92
C ILE A 23 -1.08 5.29 -19.73
N ASP A 24 -2.24 5.44 -19.11
CA ASP A 24 -2.68 4.65 -17.97
C ASP A 24 -3.41 3.35 -18.38
N ALA A 25 -3.52 3.08 -19.68
CA ALA A 25 -4.16 1.88 -20.22
C ALA A 25 -3.66 0.55 -19.60
N PRO A 26 -2.34 0.35 -19.33
CA PRO A 26 -1.89 -0.89 -18.71
C PRO A 26 -2.38 -1.06 -17.27
N ALA A 27 -2.68 0.03 -16.55
CA ALA A 27 -3.18 -0.02 -15.17
C ALA A 27 -4.69 -0.30 -15.05
N VAL A 28 -5.45 -0.12 -16.14
CA VAL A 28 -6.91 -0.34 -16.17
C VAL A 28 -7.33 -1.52 -17.04
N ALA A 29 -6.37 -2.18 -17.68
CA ALA A 29 -6.61 -3.41 -18.43
C ALA A 29 -7.16 -4.52 -17.52
N ALA A 30 -7.99 -5.42 -18.05
CA ALA A 30 -8.60 -6.50 -17.26
C ALA A 30 -7.56 -7.37 -16.52
N ALA A 31 -6.37 -7.52 -17.10
CA ALA A 31 -5.18 -8.02 -16.42
C ALA A 31 -4.16 -6.85 -16.40
N PRO A 32 -4.07 -6.09 -15.30
CA PRO A 32 -3.26 -4.88 -15.26
C PRO A 32 -1.78 -5.21 -15.17
N ASP A 33 -0.96 -4.44 -15.88
CA ASP A 33 0.50 -4.49 -15.81
C ASP A 33 1.01 -3.16 -15.20
N VAL A 34 0.92 -3.09 -13.86
CA VAL A 34 1.31 -1.89 -13.10
C VAL A 34 2.81 -1.63 -13.20
N ALA A 35 3.63 -2.68 -13.32
CA ALA A 35 5.07 -2.54 -13.52
C ALA A 35 5.38 -1.83 -14.84
N ALA A 36 4.80 -2.31 -15.95
CA ALA A 36 4.97 -1.69 -17.26
C ALA A 36 4.37 -0.27 -17.30
N TRP A 37 3.21 -0.06 -16.67
CA TRP A 37 2.60 1.27 -16.57
C TRP A 37 3.56 2.27 -15.91
N VAL A 38 4.08 1.94 -14.74
CA VAL A 38 4.96 2.82 -13.97
C VAL A 38 6.28 3.06 -14.73
N GLN A 39 6.86 2.04 -15.35
CA GLN A 39 8.09 2.17 -16.15
C GLN A 39 7.90 3.00 -17.43
N SER A 40 6.67 3.09 -17.95
CA SER A 40 6.38 3.87 -19.17
C SER A 40 6.28 5.37 -18.93
N MET A 41 6.13 5.81 -17.66
CA MET A 41 5.92 7.20 -17.32
C MET A 41 7.24 7.93 -17.00
N ASP A 42 7.44 9.08 -17.64
CA ASP A 42 8.42 10.07 -17.20
C ASP A 42 7.88 10.94 -16.05
N THR A 43 8.70 11.87 -15.55
CA THR A 43 8.32 12.76 -14.44
C THR A 43 7.05 13.56 -14.73
N GLU A 44 6.88 14.09 -15.96
CA GLU A 44 5.68 14.86 -16.33
C GLU A 44 4.43 13.98 -16.32
N SER A 45 4.54 12.78 -16.89
CA SER A 45 3.45 11.80 -16.91
C SER A 45 3.07 11.34 -15.50
N ARG A 46 4.05 11.17 -14.59
CA ARG A 46 3.80 10.87 -13.17
C ARG A 46 3.13 12.04 -12.45
N LEU A 47 3.56 13.28 -12.69
CA LEU A 47 2.90 14.47 -12.13
C LEU A 47 1.44 14.57 -12.56
N GLY A 48 1.13 14.13 -13.79
CA GLY A 48 -0.24 14.10 -14.28
C GLY A 48 -1.19 13.16 -13.52
N LEU A 49 -0.68 12.27 -12.65
CA LEU A 49 -1.50 11.42 -11.77
C LEU A 49 -2.15 12.19 -10.62
N HIS A 50 -1.61 13.36 -10.26
CA HIS A 50 -2.15 14.19 -9.19
C HIS A 50 -3.60 14.59 -9.53
N GLY A 51 -4.53 14.31 -8.61
CA GLY A 51 -5.97 14.50 -8.81
C GLY A 51 -6.66 13.42 -9.67
N ARG A 52 -5.95 12.36 -10.07
CA ARG A 52 -6.51 11.22 -10.83
C ARG A 52 -6.48 9.93 -10.02
N THR A 53 -5.34 9.61 -9.44
CA THR A 53 -5.18 8.45 -8.57
C THR A 53 -5.35 8.87 -7.12
N LEU A 54 -5.91 7.96 -6.33
CA LEU A 54 -6.23 8.14 -4.92
C LEU A 54 -5.39 7.22 -4.04
N THR A 55 -5.45 5.92 -4.34
CA THR A 55 -4.72 4.87 -3.62
C THR A 55 -4.57 3.64 -4.53
N GLN A 56 -4.09 2.52 -4.00
CA GLN A 56 -4.13 1.21 -4.68
C GLN A 56 -4.73 0.16 -3.73
N LEU A 57 -5.36 -0.86 -4.31
CA LEU A 57 -5.76 -2.09 -3.63
C LEU A 57 -4.75 -3.19 -3.94
N LEU A 58 -4.40 -3.99 -2.95
CA LEU A 58 -3.55 -5.16 -3.12
C LEU A 58 -4.36 -6.44 -3.30
N TYR A 59 -3.76 -7.47 -3.86
CA TYR A 59 -4.39 -8.76 -4.09
C TYR A 59 -5.08 -9.32 -2.83
N GLY A 60 -6.34 -9.75 -2.97
CA GLY A 60 -7.16 -10.26 -1.87
C GLY A 60 -7.72 -9.19 -0.92
N GLU A 61 -7.41 -7.90 -1.11
CA GLU A 61 -7.92 -6.84 -0.26
C GLU A 61 -9.45 -6.68 -0.40
N PRO A 62 -10.20 -6.71 0.71
CA PRO A 62 -11.65 -6.60 0.65
C PRO A 62 -12.08 -5.18 0.28
N VAL A 63 -13.15 -5.09 -0.51
CA VAL A 63 -13.79 -3.83 -0.87
C VAL A 63 -15.31 -3.95 -0.80
N ILE A 64 -15.96 -2.83 -0.50
CA ILE A 64 -17.42 -2.71 -0.50
C ILE A 64 -17.83 -2.02 -1.80
N VAL A 65 -18.58 -2.70 -2.66
CA VAL A 65 -19.11 -2.10 -3.89
C VAL A 65 -20.40 -1.32 -3.57
N ARG A 66 -20.39 -0.03 -3.90
CA ARG A 66 -21.52 0.90 -3.76
C ARG A 66 -22.39 0.91 -5.00
N SER A 67 -21.77 1.08 -6.16
CA SER A 67 -22.44 1.18 -7.45
C SER A 67 -21.54 0.67 -8.57
N GLU A 68 -22.13 0.35 -9.71
CA GLU A 68 -21.39 -0.04 -10.92
C GLU A 68 -21.94 0.70 -12.13
N ARG A 69 -21.06 1.14 -13.02
CA ARG A 69 -21.43 1.73 -14.31
C ARG A 69 -20.34 1.51 -15.35
N ASN A 70 -20.75 1.12 -16.56
CA ASN A 70 -19.86 1.04 -17.72
C ASN A 70 -18.53 0.28 -17.48
N GLY A 71 -18.57 -0.83 -16.73
CA GLY A 71 -17.38 -1.63 -16.43
C GLY A 71 -16.50 -1.10 -15.30
N TRP A 72 -16.98 -0.11 -14.54
CA TRP A 72 -16.35 0.44 -13.35
C TRP A 72 -17.21 0.26 -12.12
N SER A 73 -16.57 -0.03 -11.00
CA SER A 73 -17.21 -0.15 -9.68
C SER A 73 -16.75 0.99 -8.78
N GLU A 74 -17.71 1.67 -8.17
CA GLU A 74 -17.49 2.59 -7.06
C GLU A 74 -17.31 1.77 -5.80
N ILE A 75 -16.17 1.93 -5.13
CA ILE A 75 -15.77 1.10 -4.00
C ILE A 75 -15.51 1.94 -2.75
N LEU A 76 -15.53 1.25 -1.63
CA LEU A 76 -14.85 1.65 -0.40
C LEU A 76 -13.84 0.59 -0.04
N ALA A 77 -12.64 0.98 0.37
CA ALA A 77 -11.56 0.11 0.83
C ALA A 77 -11.50 0.11 2.38
N PRO A 78 -12.13 -0.85 3.08
CA PRO A 78 -12.27 -0.81 4.54
C PRO A 78 -10.95 -0.98 5.30
N TRP A 79 -9.92 -1.51 4.64
CA TRP A 79 -8.58 -1.63 5.20
C TRP A 79 -7.75 -0.36 5.07
N GLN A 80 -8.31 0.67 4.42
CA GLN A 80 -7.72 1.98 4.25
C GLN A 80 -8.64 3.02 4.89
N PRO A 81 -8.61 3.19 6.22
CA PRO A 81 -9.38 4.24 6.90
C PRO A 81 -9.12 5.62 6.27
N SER A 82 -10.18 6.43 6.21
CA SER A 82 -10.12 7.79 5.69
C SER A 82 -11.20 8.64 6.35
N SER A 83 -10.92 9.92 6.58
CA SER A 83 -11.95 10.90 6.99
C SER A 83 -13.00 11.15 5.91
N GLY A 84 -12.72 10.81 4.64
CA GLY A 84 -13.64 10.96 3.53
C GLY A 84 -14.85 10.01 3.58
N ASP A 85 -14.72 8.85 4.24
CA ASP A 85 -15.84 7.93 4.44
C ASP A 85 -15.57 6.93 5.59
N VAL A 86 -16.53 6.82 6.52
CA VAL A 86 -16.41 5.97 7.71
C VAL A 86 -16.26 4.47 7.40
N LEU A 87 -16.66 4.03 6.21
CA LEU A 87 -16.56 2.63 5.81
C LEU A 87 -15.24 2.27 5.11
N GLY A 88 -14.37 3.24 4.81
CA GLY A 88 -13.08 3.05 4.16
C GLY A 88 -12.84 3.96 2.96
N TYR A 89 -11.65 3.93 2.38
CA TYR A 89 -11.24 4.87 1.33
C TYR A 89 -12.12 4.76 0.07
N PRO A 90 -12.79 5.85 -0.36
CA PRO A 90 -13.67 5.82 -1.52
C PRO A 90 -12.91 5.94 -2.84
N GLY A 91 -13.46 5.38 -3.92
CA GLY A 91 -12.97 5.64 -5.26
C GLY A 91 -13.52 4.69 -6.32
N TRP A 92 -12.89 4.67 -7.48
CA TRP A 92 -13.33 3.89 -8.63
C TRP A 92 -12.24 2.91 -9.09
N VAL A 93 -12.64 1.69 -9.41
CA VAL A 93 -11.77 0.68 -10.01
C VAL A 93 -12.48 0.01 -11.19
N PRO A 94 -11.75 -0.53 -12.19
CA PRO A 94 -12.36 -1.40 -13.18
C PRO A 94 -13.05 -2.58 -12.49
N SER A 95 -14.32 -2.84 -12.81
CA SER A 95 -15.07 -3.97 -12.22
C SER A 95 -14.38 -5.32 -12.53
N ALA A 96 -13.64 -5.37 -13.64
CA ALA A 96 -12.82 -6.52 -14.01
C ALA A 96 -11.71 -6.84 -13.01
N HIS A 97 -11.31 -5.92 -12.13
CA HIS A 97 -10.31 -6.13 -11.09
C HIS A 97 -10.87 -6.76 -9.82
N LEU A 98 -12.19 -6.92 -9.72
CA LEU A 98 -12.86 -7.45 -8.54
C LEU A 98 -13.22 -8.93 -8.73
N GLY A 99 -13.08 -9.70 -7.66
CA GLY A 99 -13.36 -11.14 -7.59
C GLY A 99 -14.12 -11.52 -6.33
N GLU A 100 -14.16 -12.81 -6.02
CA GLU A 100 -14.82 -13.31 -4.83
C GLU A 100 -14.05 -12.92 -3.57
N LEU A 101 -14.75 -12.70 -2.46
CA LEU A 101 -14.10 -12.55 -1.18
C LEU A 101 -13.59 -13.94 -0.74
N PRO A 102 -12.29 -14.12 -0.46
CA PRO A 102 -11.78 -15.40 0.02
C PRO A 102 -12.52 -15.85 1.29
N SER A 103 -12.87 -17.14 1.38
CA SER A 103 -13.48 -17.72 2.56
C SER A 103 -12.62 -17.50 3.81
N SER A 104 -13.25 -17.25 4.96
CA SER A 104 -12.56 -16.88 6.21
C SER A 104 -11.51 -17.92 6.61
N ALA A 105 -10.24 -17.62 6.41
CA ALA A 105 -9.15 -18.33 7.07
C ALA A 105 -8.73 -17.59 8.34
N THR A 106 -8.13 -18.34 9.25
CA THR A 106 -8.04 -18.02 10.68
C THR A 106 -6.75 -17.34 11.10
N ALA A 107 -5.78 -17.16 10.19
CA ALA A 107 -4.47 -16.57 10.46
C ALA A 107 -4.00 -15.72 9.26
N PRO A 108 -4.05 -14.37 9.34
CA PRO A 108 -3.60 -13.53 8.23
C PRO A 108 -2.07 -13.48 8.17
N VAL A 109 -1.52 -13.61 6.96
CA VAL A 109 -0.09 -13.46 6.67
C VAL A 109 0.14 -12.32 5.69
N ALA A 110 1.18 -11.53 5.93
CA ALA A 110 1.59 -10.41 5.08
C ALA A 110 2.87 -10.75 4.31
N VAL A 111 2.94 -10.31 3.05
CA VAL A 111 4.17 -10.35 2.24
C VAL A 111 5.15 -9.30 2.75
N THR A 112 6.37 -9.73 3.11
CA THR A 112 7.41 -8.90 3.75
C THR A 112 8.55 -8.49 2.82
N VAL A 113 8.59 -9.04 1.60
CA VAL A 113 9.55 -8.69 0.54
C VAL A 113 8.88 -7.80 -0.50
N PRO A 114 9.64 -7.02 -1.32
CA PRO A 114 9.03 -6.18 -2.35
C PRO A 114 8.07 -6.94 -3.27
N LEU A 115 8.49 -8.10 -3.80
CA LEU A 115 7.70 -8.91 -4.71
C LEU A 115 7.83 -10.38 -4.33
N ALA A 116 6.70 -11.06 -4.17
CA ALA A 116 6.63 -12.48 -3.83
C ALA A 116 5.89 -13.26 -4.91
N THR A 117 6.46 -14.39 -5.34
CA THR A 117 5.84 -15.25 -6.35
C THR A 117 4.79 -16.15 -5.70
N LEU A 118 3.53 -15.99 -6.08
CA LEU A 118 2.45 -16.92 -5.76
C LEU A 118 2.47 -18.09 -6.75
N THR A 119 2.51 -19.32 -6.27
CA THR A 119 2.57 -20.53 -7.12
C THR A 119 1.36 -21.43 -6.95
N ALA A 120 1.10 -22.28 -7.95
CA ALA A 120 0.02 -23.27 -7.91
C ALA A 120 0.31 -24.45 -6.95
N GLU A 121 1.60 -24.77 -6.76
CA GLU A 121 2.10 -25.85 -5.92
C GLU A 121 3.34 -25.37 -5.14
N PRO A 122 3.66 -25.98 -3.97
CA PRO A 122 4.89 -25.65 -3.27
C PRO A 122 6.11 -26.24 -4.00
N GLY A 123 7.26 -25.54 -3.92
CA GLY A 123 8.54 -26.05 -4.42
C GLY A 123 9.08 -25.37 -5.67
N ALA A 124 10.35 -25.65 -5.95
CA ALA A 124 11.07 -25.08 -7.09
C ALA A 124 10.53 -25.61 -8.42
N GLY A 125 10.16 -24.69 -9.33
CA GLY A 125 9.66 -25.03 -10.68
C GLY A 125 8.13 -25.11 -10.80
N ALA A 126 7.39 -24.85 -9.72
CA ALA A 126 5.94 -24.69 -9.78
C ALA A 126 5.53 -23.52 -10.69
N GLY A 127 4.40 -23.64 -11.37
CA GLY A 127 3.85 -22.57 -12.20
C GLY A 127 3.50 -21.33 -11.38
N SER A 128 3.98 -20.16 -11.82
CA SER A 128 3.61 -18.87 -11.22
C SER A 128 2.16 -18.51 -11.57
N LEU A 129 1.39 -18.14 -10.55
CA LEU A 129 0.02 -17.65 -10.68
C LEU A 129 0.00 -16.12 -10.76
N ALA A 130 0.79 -15.46 -9.91
CA ALA A 130 0.88 -14.01 -9.81
C ALA A 130 2.16 -13.60 -9.08
N GLU A 131 2.56 -12.35 -9.27
CA GLU A 131 3.55 -11.68 -8.42
C GLU A 131 2.80 -10.76 -7.46
N LEU A 132 3.00 -10.93 -6.16
CA LEU A 132 2.31 -10.19 -5.11
C LEU A 132 3.23 -9.10 -4.56
N SER A 133 2.71 -7.89 -4.47
CA SER A 133 3.40 -6.77 -3.84
C SER A 133 3.57 -7.02 -2.34
N PHE A 134 4.64 -6.48 -1.77
CA PHE A 134 4.75 -6.14 -0.36
C PHE A 134 3.44 -5.61 0.22
N ALA A 135 3.18 -5.94 1.48
CA ALA A 135 1.96 -5.60 2.22
C ALA A 135 0.67 -6.27 1.71
N THR A 136 0.75 -7.16 0.72
CA THR A 136 -0.36 -8.07 0.40
C THR A 136 -0.64 -8.94 1.62
N VAL A 137 -1.88 -8.91 2.12
CA VAL A 137 -2.31 -9.70 3.29
C VAL A 137 -3.31 -10.73 2.81
N LEU A 138 -2.99 -12.01 3.05
CA LEU A 138 -3.82 -13.12 2.67
C LEU A 138 -4.12 -14.02 3.87
N SER A 139 -5.22 -14.74 3.73
CA SER A 139 -5.69 -15.72 4.69
C SER A 139 -4.88 -17.02 4.54
N SER A 140 -4.06 -17.37 5.54
CA SER A 140 -3.34 -18.65 5.59
C SER A 140 -4.29 -19.79 5.97
N VAL A 141 -4.16 -20.91 5.26
CA VAL A 141 -4.99 -22.11 5.39
C VAL A 141 -4.20 -23.29 5.96
N GLU A 142 -2.94 -23.45 5.54
CA GLU A 142 -2.10 -24.61 5.82
C GLU A 142 -0.63 -24.24 5.68
N HIS A 143 0.25 -24.94 6.41
CA HIS A 143 1.71 -24.81 6.27
C HIS A 143 2.32 -26.20 6.03
N THR A 144 3.15 -26.35 5.00
CA THR A 144 3.91 -27.59 4.72
C THR A 144 5.23 -27.28 4.03
N ASP A 145 6.30 -27.98 4.45
CA ASP A 145 7.60 -27.99 3.77
C ASP A 145 8.21 -26.60 3.46
N GLY A 146 8.01 -25.61 4.35
CA GLY A 146 8.52 -24.25 4.16
C GLY A 146 7.65 -23.36 3.26
N TYR A 147 6.40 -23.77 3.01
CA TYR A 147 5.41 -23.01 2.25
C TYR A 147 4.10 -22.88 3.02
N THR A 148 3.48 -21.73 2.84
CA THR A 148 2.15 -21.39 3.34
C THR A 148 1.15 -21.42 2.20
N ARG A 149 0.06 -22.18 2.38
CA ARG A 149 -1.10 -22.17 1.50
C ARG A 149 -2.01 -21.02 1.86
N VAL A 150 -2.40 -20.22 0.87
CA VAL A 150 -3.24 -19.04 1.03
C VAL A 150 -4.53 -19.16 0.20
N ALA A 151 -5.64 -18.63 0.73
CA ALA A 151 -6.90 -18.52 0.01
C ALA A 151 -6.88 -17.36 -1.00
N LEU A 152 -7.41 -17.59 -2.20
CA LEU A 152 -7.37 -16.62 -3.31
C LEU A 152 -8.76 -16.04 -3.62
N PRO A 153 -8.84 -14.81 -4.17
CA PRO A 153 -10.09 -14.09 -4.51
C PRO A 153 -10.83 -14.62 -5.75
N ASP A 154 -10.58 -15.88 -6.13
CA ASP A 154 -11.30 -16.64 -7.15
C ASP A 154 -11.84 -17.97 -6.59
N GLY A 155 -11.80 -18.15 -5.27
CA GLY A 155 -12.21 -19.37 -4.57
C GLY A 155 -11.17 -20.48 -4.58
N SER A 156 -10.04 -20.29 -5.27
CA SER A 156 -8.93 -21.24 -5.30
C SER A 156 -7.92 -20.98 -4.17
N SER A 157 -6.77 -21.65 -4.23
CA SER A 157 -5.68 -21.50 -3.28
C SER A 157 -4.35 -21.48 -4.00
N GLY A 158 -3.36 -20.77 -3.46
CA GLY A 158 -1.98 -20.81 -3.95
C GLY A 158 -0.99 -20.96 -2.81
N TRP A 159 0.30 -20.98 -3.15
CA TRP A 159 1.39 -21.19 -2.22
C TRP A 159 2.40 -20.05 -2.27
N LEU A 160 2.90 -19.68 -1.10
CA LEU A 160 3.97 -18.71 -0.90
C LEU A 160 5.03 -19.34 0.00
N ALA A 161 6.30 -19.01 -0.22
CA ALA A 161 7.37 -19.47 0.67
C ALA A 161 7.23 -18.81 2.05
N ASP A 162 7.57 -19.54 3.11
CA ASP A 162 7.42 -19.03 4.49
C ASP A 162 8.38 -17.85 4.79
N ASP A 163 9.52 -17.79 4.11
CA ASP A 163 10.55 -16.75 4.32
C ASP A 163 10.17 -15.37 3.76
N VAL A 164 9.18 -15.31 2.87
CA VAL A 164 8.62 -14.05 2.34
C VAL A 164 7.37 -13.59 3.10
N LEU A 165 6.98 -14.31 4.15
CA LEU A 165 5.78 -14.08 4.91
C LEU A 165 6.05 -13.72 6.37
N ARG A 166 5.11 -13.00 6.95
CA ARG A 166 5.00 -12.79 8.39
C ARG A 166 3.55 -12.89 8.81
N SER A 167 3.26 -13.58 9.92
CA SER A 167 1.94 -13.46 10.56
C SER A 167 1.72 -12.03 11.02
N VAL A 168 0.58 -11.43 10.67
CA VAL A 168 0.23 -10.06 11.09
C VAL A 168 -0.01 -9.96 12.60
N GLU A 169 -0.15 -11.08 13.29
CA GLU A 169 -0.32 -11.16 14.74
C GLU A 169 1.03 -11.19 15.49
N THR A 170 2.15 -11.30 14.76
CA THR A 170 3.50 -11.31 15.36
C THR A 170 3.79 -9.94 16.00
N PRO A 171 4.19 -9.89 17.29
CA PRO A 171 4.50 -8.64 17.98
C PRO A 171 5.48 -7.74 17.20
N VAL A 172 5.16 -6.46 17.14
CA VAL A 172 5.92 -5.45 16.38
C VAL A 172 7.11 -4.96 17.19
N GLY A 173 8.31 -5.03 16.61
CA GLY A 173 9.49 -4.32 17.12
C GLY A 173 9.56 -2.91 16.54
N SER A 174 10.08 -1.94 17.29
CA SER A 174 10.29 -0.56 16.78
C SER A 174 11.22 -0.51 15.57
N GLU A 175 12.22 -1.40 15.53
CA GLU A 175 13.18 -1.52 14.42
C GLU A 175 12.55 -2.09 13.13
N ASP A 176 11.45 -2.85 13.25
CA ASP A 176 10.79 -3.49 12.10
C ASP A 176 10.35 -2.44 11.07
N ARG A 177 9.89 -1.27 11.52
CA ARG A 177 9.37 -0.20 10.65
C ARG A 177 10.46 0.34 9.72
N ILE A 178 11.63 0.62 10.27
CA ILE A 178 12.77 1.14 9.50
C ILE A 178 13.33 0.05 8.59
N GLN A 179 13.44 -1.19 9.08
CA GLN A 179 13.91 -2.31 8.28
C GLN A 179 13.02 -2.55 7.06
N LEU A 180 11.70 -2.63 7.26
CA LEU A 180 10.73 -2.85 6.19
C LEU A 180 10.67 -1.66 5.23
N GLY A 181 10.66 -0.42 5.74
CA GLY A 181 10.66 0.77 4.88
C GLY A 181 11.94 0.89 4.05
N SER A 182 13.09 0.46 4.59
CA SER A 182 14.38 0.55 3.90
C SER A 182 14.49 -0.37 2.68
N LEU A 183 13.61 -1.38 2.55
CA LEU A 183 13.52 -2.23 1.36
C LEU A 183 13.23 -1.42 0.08
N PHE A 184 12.68 -0.22 0.22
CA PHE A 184 12.24 0.61 -0.89
C PHE A 184 13.17 1.79 -1.17
N LEU A 185 14.33 1.88 -0.52
CA LEU A 185 15.33 2.88 -0.88
C LEU A 185 15.70 2.76 -2.35
N GLY A 186 15.60 3.88 -3.09
CA GLY A 186 15.82 3.92 -4.54
C GLY A 186 14.58 3.62 -5.39
N LEU A 187 13.44 3.25 -4.81
CA LEU A 187 12.17 3.14 -5.54
C LEU A 187 11.69 4.53 -5.98
N GLU A 188 11.15 4.65 -7.19
CA GLU A 188 10.57 5.92 -7.66
C GLU A 188 9.23 6.23 -6.97
N TYR A 189 9.05 7.48 -6.56
CA TYR A 189 7.79 7.96 -6.01
C TYR A 189 6.63 7.77 -7.01
N LEU A 190 5.48 7.34 -6.50
CA LEU A 190 4.23 7.26 -7.27
C LEU A 190 3.06 7.84 -6.46
N TRP A 191 2.41 8.87 -6.99
CA TRP A 191 1.22 9.47 -6.36
C TRP A 191 0.08 8.44 -6.25
N GLY A 192 -0.47 8.28 -5.04
CA GLY A 192 -1.46 7.26 -4.72
C GLY A 192 -0.85 5.86 -4.53
N GLY A 193 0.46 5.69 -4.65
CA GLY A 193 1.13 4.40 -4.59
C GLY A 193 1.15 3.77 -3.20
N THR A 194 0.78 2.48 -3.10
CA THR A 194 0.82 1.67 -1.86
C THR A 194 1.39 0.28 -2.12
N SER A 195 2.17 0.10 -3.19
CA SER A 195 2.72 -1.18 -3.62
C SER A 195 4.22 -1.08 -3.90
N ALA A 196 4.88 -2.23 -4.06
CA ALA A 196 6.30 -2.29 -4.40
C ALA A 196 6.64 -1.75 -5.79
N TYR A 197 5.64 -1.46 -6.63
CA TYR A 197 5.84 -0.79 -7.92
C TYR A 197 5.94 0.74 -7.79
N GLY A 198 5.58 1.31 -6.64
CA GLY A 198 5.66 2.74 -6.37
C GLY A 198 4.90 3.12 -5.11
N LEU A 199 5.50 3.98 -4.29
CA LEU A 199 4.95 4.46 -3.03
C LEU A 199 4.90 5.99 -3.02
N ASP A 200 3.83 6.54 -2.43
CA ASP A 200 3.86 7.92 -1.93
C ASP A 200 4.23 7.97 -0.43
N CYS A 201 4.29 9.18 0.12
CA CYS A 201 4.76 9.41 1.48
C CYS A 201 3.95 8.64 2.52
N SER A 202 2.62 8.79 2.53
CA SER A 202 1.75 8.07 3.46
C SER A 202 1.51 6.62 3.06
N GLY A 203 1.66 6.27 1.78
CA GLY A 203 1.59 4.92 1.24
C GLY A 203 2.73 4.03 1.74
N LEU A 204 3.94 4.57 1.89
CA LEU A 204 5.05 3.88 2.56
C LEU A 204 4.69 3.52 4.02
N ILE A 205 4.20 4.49 4.79
CA ILE A 205 3.82 4.28 6.19
C ILE A 205 2.67 3.26 6.29
N HIS A 206 1.67 3.41 5.42
CA HIS A 206 0.50 2.54 5.36
C HIS A 206 0.88 1.09 5.02
N ALA A 207 1.73 0.88 4.01
CA ALA A 207 2.18 -0.45 3.60
C ALA A 207 3.00 -1.14 4.70
N VAL A 208 3.96 -0.44 5.31
CA VAL A 208 4.75 -0.98 6.43
C VAL A 208 3.86 -1.32 7.63
N SER A 209 2.95 -0.43 7.99
CA SER A 209 2.00 -0.65 9.11
C SER A 209 1.11 -1.87 8.87
N ARG A 210 0.66 -2.06 7.62
CA ARG A 210 -0.16 -3.22 7.22
C ARG A 210 0.58 -4.55 7.39
N VAL A 211 1.86 -4.62 7.04
CA VAL A 211 2.70 -5.82 7.29
C VAL A 211 2.82 -6.12 8.79
N LEU A 212 2.84 -5.07 9.61
CA LEU A 212 2.94 -5.13 11.06
C LEU A 212 1.59 -5.31 11.76
N GLY A 213 0.52 -5.59 11.01
CA GLY A 213 -0.82 -5.81 11.56
C GLY A 213 -1.51 -4.54 12.09
N GLN A 214 -0.94 -3.36 11.82
CA GLN A 214 -1.48 -2.08 12.26
C GLN A 214 -2.36 -1.48 11.16
N ARG A 215 -3.65 -1.29 11.46
CA ARG A 215 -4.58 -0.61 10.56
C ARG A 215 -4.59 0.89 10.84
N ILE A 216 -3.92 1.65 9.97
CA ILE A 216 -3.84 3.11 10.05
C ILE A 216 -4.47 3.78 8.84
N PRO A 217 -4.87 5.05 8.93
CA PRO A 217 -5.38 5.78 7.77
C PRO A 217 -4.41 5.83 6.60
N ARG A 218 -4.96 6.01 5.39
CA ARG A 218 -4.18 6.02 4.13
C ARG A 218 -3.46 7.34 3.89
N ASP A 219 -4.06 8.46 4.27
CA ASP A 219 -3.55 9.80 3.96
C ASP A 219 -2.78 10.41 5.14
N ALA A 220 -1.77 11.23 4.84
CA ALA A 220 -0.85 11.78 5.85
C ALA A 220 -1.58 12.64 6.92
N HIS A 221 -2.60 13.41 6.54
CA HIS A 221 -3.39 14.20 7.48
C HIS A 221 -4.21 13.32 8.42
N ASP A 222 -4.90 12.32 7.87
CA ASP A 222 -5.66 11.37 8.70
C ASP A 222 -4.74 10.58 9.63
N GLN A 223 -3.53 10.24 9.18
CA GLN A 223 -2.51 9.60 10.03
C GLN A 223 -2.07 10.52 11.18
N ALA A 224 -1.83 11.81 10.91
CA ALA A 224 -1.45 12.77 11.94
C ALA A 224 -2.55 12.98 12.99
N ASP A 225 -3.81 12.93 12.56
CA ASP A 225 -4.98 13.12 13.45
C ASP A 225 -5.31 11.87 14.28
N ALA A 226 -5.03 10.67 13.75
CA ALA A 226 -5.43 9.41 14.38
C ALA A 226 -4.37 8.82 15.33
N LEU A 227 -3.09 9.14 15.14
CA LEU A 227 -1.98 8.50 15.87
C LEU A 227 -1.62 9.23 17.17
N GLU A 228 -0.97 8.52 18.09
CA GLU A 228 -0.56 9.10 19.38
C GLU A 228 0.55 10.13 19.18
N SER A 229 0.27 11.39 19.50
CA SER A 229 1.26 12.46 19.38
C SER A 229 2.42 12.27 20.37
N VAL A 230 3.63 12.49 19.88
CA VAL A 230 4.88 12.48 20.66
C VAL A 230 5.57 13.85 20.49
N PRO A 231 6.13 14.43 21.56
CA PRO A 231 6.98 15.61 21.43
C PRO A 231 8.12 15.37 20.44
N VAL A 232 8.42 16.35 19.59
CA VAL A 232 9.44 16.22 18.52
C VAL A 232 10.83 15.91 19.09
N ASP A 233 11.13 16.34 20.31
CA ASP A 233 12.38 16.07 21.02
C ASP A 233 12.41 14.71 21.75
N GLU A 234 11.30 13.97 21.76
CA GLU A 234 11.15 12.63 22.35
C GLU A 234 10.95 11.51 21.32
N VAL A 235 11.06 11.84 20.03
CA VAL A 235 10.90 10.87 18.93
C VAL A 235 11.99 9.79 18.97
N GLN A 236 11.58 8.59 18.56
CA GLN A 236 12.43 7.41 18.46
C GLN A 236 12.41 6.87 17.03
N PRO A 237 13.44 6.11 16.59
CA PRO A 237 13.41 5.43 15.31
C PRO A 237 12.13 4.60 15.13
N GLY A 238 11.45 4.80 14.01
CA GLY A 238 10.15 4.17 13.71
C GLY A 238 8.92 4.97 14.14
N ASP A 239 9.09 6.11 14.83
CA ASP A 239 8.03 7.14 14.95
C ASP A 239 7.86 7.86 13.60
N LEU A 240 6.89 8.77 13.52
CA LEU A 240 6.54 9.51 12.31
C LEU A 240 6.78 11.01 12.49
N TYR A 241 7.38 11.65 11.50
CA TYR A 241 7.36 13.10 11.33
C TYR A 241 6.25 13.52 10.36
N PHE A 242 5.49 14.55 10.71
CA PHE A 242 4.44 15.13 9.85
C PHE A 242 4.74 16.59 9.49
N PHE A 243 4.49 16.94 8.23
CA PHE A 243 4.81 18.27 7.71
C PHE A 243 3.59 18.95 7.10
N ALA A 244 3.47 20.25 7.38
CA ALA A 244 2.44 21.11 6.81
C ALA A 244 3.01 22.49 6.46
N ARG A 245 2.51 23.08 5.38
CA ARG A 245 2.76 24.49 5.05
C ARG A 245 1.87 25.40 5.90
N PRO A 246 2.27 26.67 6.14
CA PRO A 246 1.45 27.60 6.92
C PRO A 246 0.00 27.69 6.42
N GLY A 247 -0.95 27.40 7.30
CA GLY A 247 -2.39 27.44 6.99
C GLY A 247 -2.91 26.29 6.12
N GLN A 248 -2.12 25.24 5.92
CA GLN A 248 -2.52 24.03 5.21
C GLN A 248 -2.55 22.82 6.16
N GLU A 249 -3.27 21.78 5.74
CA GLU A 249 -3.23 20.47 6.40
C GLU A 249 -1.87 19.78 6.17
N VAL A 250 -1.63 18.73 6.95
CA VAL A 250 -0.45 17.87 6.78
C VAL A 250 -0.44 17.28 5.37
N HIS A 251 0.64 17.52 4.64
CA HIS A 251 0.80 17.10 3.26
C HIS A 251 1.97 16.12 3.06
N HIS A 252 2.74 15.83 4.11
CA HIS A 252 3.88 14.92 4.03
C HIS A 252 4.08 14.17 5.35
N VAL A 253 4.60 12.95 5.24
CA VAL A 253 4.96 12.11 6.37
C VAL A 253 6.24 11.32 6.04
N GLY A 254 7.02 10.98 7.06
CA GLY A 254 8.16 10.09 6.93
C GLY A 254 8.48 9.40 8.26
N PHE A 255 9.16 8.25 8.19
CA PHE A 255 9.65 7.58 9.38
C PHE A 255 10.85 8.34 9.96
N VAL A 256 10.85 8.55 11.26
CA VAL A 256 12.02 8.98 12.03
C VAL A 256 13.07 7.88 11.93
N SER A 257 14.27 8.20 11.45
CA SER A 257 15.39 7.26 11.31
C SER A 257 16.64 7.78 12.03
N PRO A 258 17.64 6.91 12.31
CA PRO A 258 18.93 7.37 12.83
C PRO A 258 19.65 8.40 11.95
N GLU A 259 19.46 8.33 10.63
CA GLU A 259 20.06 9.25 9.65
C GLU A 259 19.28 10.58 9.55
N GLY A 260 18.00 10.58 9.94
CA GLY A 260 17.12 11.74 9.95
C GLY A 260 15.69 11.32 9.65
N MET A 261 15.39 11.04 8.38
CA MET A 261 14.07 10.61 7.95
C MET A 261 14.13 9.69 6.74
N LEU A 262 13.42 8.57 6.82
CA LEU A 262 13.14 7.67 5.70
C LEU A 262 11.76 8.00 5.11
N HIS A 263 11.69 8.35 3.82
CA HIS A 263 10.43 8.77 3.20
C HIS A 263 10.39 8.60 1.67
N ALA A 264 9.19 8.75 1.10
CA ALA A 264 8.98 8.98 -0.33
C ALA A 264 8.71 10.48 -0.54
N SER A 265 9.70 11.26 -0.93
CA SER A 265 9.67 12.73 -0.87
C SER A 265 8.64 13.38 -1.79
N GLU A 266 8.77 13.18 -3.10
CA GLU A 266 7.87 13.77 -4.11
C GLU A 266 8.05 13.12 -5.49
N THR A 267 7.15 13.44 -6.42
CA THR A 267 7.23 12.95 -7.80
C THR A 267 8.51 13.41 -8.49
N GLY A 268 9.22 12.47 -9.13
CA GLY A 268 10.53 12.71 -9.75
C GLY A 268 11.72 12.48 -8.82
N LYS A 269 11.47 12.06 -7.58
CA LYS A 269 12.49 11.63 -6.62
C LYS A 269 12.39 10.14 -6.33
N LEU A 270 13.47 9.61 -5.78
CA LEU A 270 13.54 8.26 -5.26
C LEU A 270 13.25 8.29 -3.76
N LEU A 271 12.74 7.19 -3.23
CA LEU A 271 12.65 6.96 -1.80
C LEU A 271 14.06 6.98 -1.19
N GLU A 272 14.22 7.75 -0.12
CA GLU A 272 15.52 8.09 0.44
C GLU A 272 15.48 8.12 1.98
N ASN A 273 16.63 7.94 2.59
CA ASN A 273 16.84 8.12 4.02
C ASN A 273 17.92 9.20 4.20
N GLU A 274 17.49 10.40 4.60
CA GLU A 274 18.34 11.59 4.57
C GLU A 274 18.28 12.37 5.89
N PRO A 275 19.31 13.19 6.20
CA PRO A 275 19.25 14.15 7.29
C PRO A 275 18.05 15.07 7.16
N LEU A 276 17.38 15.36 8.28
CA LEU A 276 16.27 16.30 8.30
C LEU A 276 16.77 17.73 8.01
N LEU A 277 16.70 18.13 6.73
CA LEU A 277 17.20 19.39 6.20
C LEU A 277 16.53 20.60 6.90
N PRO A 278 17.22 21.75 7.03
CA PRO A 278 16.66 22.94 7.68
C PRO A 278 15.29 23.36 7.13
N GLU A 279 15.13 23.33 5.82
CA GLU A 279 13.88 23.68 5.11
C GLU A 279 12.72 22.73 5.50
N ARG A 280 13.00 21.44 5.70
CA ARG A 280 11.99 20.48 6.18
C ARG A 280 11.57 20.79 7.61
N ARG A 281 12.51 21.18 8.47
CA ARG A 281 12.21 21.54 9.88
C ARG A 281 11.29 22.74 10.00
N GLU A 282 11.33 23.68 9.05
CA GLU A 282 10.42 24.84 9.02
C GLU A 282 8.95 24.42 8.83
N THR A 283 8.71 23.25 8.23
CA THR A 283 7.37 22.71 7.98
C THR A 283 7.02 21.53 8.88
N LEU A 284 7.90 21.13 9.79
CA LEU A 284 7.62 20.05 10.75
C LEU A 284 6.64 20.55 11.80
N VAL A 285 5.44 19.96 11.84
CA VAL A 285 4.34 20.43 12.70
C VAL A 285 4.00 19.48 13.84
N SER A 286 4.25 18.18 13.67
CA SER A 286 3.99 17.20 14.71
C SER A 286 4.81 15.92 14.49
N ALA A 287 4.88 15.11 15.53
CA ALA A 287 5.34 13.73 15.45
C ALA A 287 4.33 12.80 16.14
N ALA A 288 4.30 11.53 15.74
CA ALA A 288 3.44 10.53 16.36
C ALA A 288 4.10 9.14 16.42
N ARG A 289 3.59 8.30 17.31
CA ARG A 289 3.98 6.91 17.47
C ARG A 289 2.85 5.98 17.03
N LEU A 290 3.26 4.96 16.26
CA LEU A 290 2.44 3.84 15.80
C LEU A 290 2.34 2.74 16.86
#